data_AF-A0A536HIV2-F1
#
_entry.id   AF-A0A536HIV2-F1
#
_cell.length_a   1.000
_cell.length_b   1.000
_cell.length_c   1.000
_cell.angle_alpha   90.00
_cell.angle_beta   90.00
_cell.angle_gamma   90.00
#
_symmetry.space_group_name_H-M   'P 1'
#
loop_
_entity.id
_entity.type
_entity.pdbx_description
1 polymer ?
#
loop_
_entity_poly.entity_id
_entity_poly.type
_entity_poly.pdbx_seq_one_letter_code
_entity_poly.pdbx_strand_id
1 'polypeptide(L)'
;SHDTDFLLNPEGHQTPARRKDEGESAGPEALMNGRTEALTPAAVMHLQKTAGNATVSAALEEQEPSLVKNVVGSGGGSPLDSDTKGFMESRMGADFSDVRVHTDAKASESARSVQAHAYTVGSDVVFQSGQYTPENDSGKRMLAHELSHV
;
A
#
# COMPACT_ATOMS: atom_id res chain seq x y z
N SER A 1 -44.26 74.16 22.89
CA SER A 1 -43.19 75.17 22.82
C SER A 1 -41.84 74.50 23.00
N HIS A 2 -40.92 74.87 22.11
CA HIS A 2 -39.49 74.56 22.07
C HIS A 2 -39.06 73.23 21.46
N ASP A 3 -39.12 73.22 20.13
CA ASP A 3 -38.00 72.87 19.24
C ASP A 3 -36.63 73.34 19.76
N THR A 4 -35.64 72.46 19.67
CA THR A 4 -34.30 72.83 19.18
C THR A 4 -33.76 71.68 18.35
N ASP A 5 -33.60 72.01 17.08
CA ASP A 5 -33.02 71.21 16.00
C ASP A 5 -31.49 71.29 16.01
N PHE A 6 -30.88 70.28 15.37
CA PHE A 6 -29.63 70.34 14.62
C PHE A 6 -28.27 70.40 15.34
N LEU A 7 -27.50 69.31 15.22
CA LEU A 7 -26.23 69.32 14.46
C LEU A 7 -25.84 67.89 14.02
N LEU A 8 -25.54 67.79 12.72
CA LEU A 8 -25.18 66.62 11.91
C LEU A 8 -23.93 65.84 12.39
N ASN A 9 -23.92 64.50 12.24
CA ASN A 9 -23.14 63.83 11.19
C ASN A 9 -23.53 62.33 11.02
N PRO A 10 -23.28 61.71 9.85
CA PRO A 10 -24.07 60.59 9.34
C PRO A 10 -23.35 59.23 9.29
N GLU A 11 -24.15 58.22 8.96
CA GLU A 11 -23.81 56.92 8.34
C GLU A 11 -23.17 55.83 9.22
N GLY A 12 -23.86 54.68 9.26
CA GLY A 12 -23.36 53.44 9.83
C GLY A 12 -24.45 52.44 10.22
N HIS A 13 -25.42 52.17 9.35
CA HIS A 13 -26.27 50.99 9.50
C HIS A 13 -25.44 49.74 9.19
N GLN A 14 -25.28 48.83 10.16
CA GLN A 14 -25.10 47.40 9.89
C GLN A 14 -25.43 46.54 11.11
N THR A 15 -26.51 45.78 10.97
CA THR A 15 -26.96 44.66 11.81
C THR A 15 -25.94 43.52 11.86
N PRO A 16 -25.91 42.68 12.92
CA PRO A 16 -24.94 41.60 13.03
C PRO A 16 -25.31 40.42 12.12
N ALA A 17 -24.52 40.21 11.06
CA ALA A 17 -24.65 39.07 10.17
C ALA A 17 -23.97 37.82 10.77
N ARG A 18 -24.72 36.71 10.70
CA ARG A 18 -24.31 35.34 11.02
C ARG A 18 -23.05 34.91 10.25
N ARG A 19 -22.16 34.23 10.98
CA ARG A 19 -21.02 33.40 10.56
C ARG A 19 -21.26 32.66 9.23
N LYS A 20 -20.34 32.84 8.28
CA LYS A 20 -20.09 31.90 7.17
C LYS A 20 -18.62 31.48 7.21
N ASP A 21 -18.41 30.26 7.65
CA ASP A 21 -17.27 29.43 7.25
C ASP A 21 -17.49 29.08 5.78
N GLU A 22 -16.64 29.58 4.89
CA GLU A 22 -16.51 29.08 3.52
C GLU A 22 -15.10 28.52 3.39
N GLY A 23 -14.93 27.32 3.97
CA GLY A 23 -13.88 26.39 3.56
C GLY A 23 -14.23 25.90 2.16
N GLU A 24 -13.36 26.25 1.22
CA GLU A 24 -13.44 25.96 -0.20
C GLU A 24 -13.61 24.46 -0.44
N SER A 25 -14.86 24.00 -0.55
CA SER A 25 -15.19 22.64 -0.91
C SER A 25 -14.94 22.48 -2.40
N ALA A 26 -13.77 21.97 -2.77
CA ALA A 26 -13.54 21.43 -4.10
C ALA A 26 -14.60 20.34 -4.34
N GLY A 27 -15.54 20.64 -5.24
CA GLY A 27 -16.64 19.75 -5.60
C GLY A 27 -16.16 18.49 -6.34
N PRO A 28 -17.10 17.60 -6.71
CA PRO A 28 -16.82 16.31 -7.35
C PRO A 28 -16.07 16.41 -8.70
N GLU A 29 -15.91 17.60 -9.28
CA GLU A 29 -15.13 17.82 -10.49
C GLU A 29 -13.61 17.65 -10.29
N ALA A 30 -13.09 17.79 -9.07
CA ALA A 30 -11.64 17.68 -8.81
C ALA A 30 -11.08 16.25 -9.05
N LEU A 31 -11.95 15.24 -9.07
CA LEU A 31 -11.57 13.83 -9.19
C LEU A 31 -11.23 13.39 -10.63
N MET A 32 -11.63 14.14 -11.67
CA MET A 32 -11.38 13.76 -13.07
C MET A 32 -9.97 14.11 -13.59
N ASN A 33 -9.19 14.90 -12.84
CA ASN A 33 -7.90 15.43 -13.30
C ASN A 33 -6.66 14.74 -12.68
N GLY A 34 -6.82 13.58 -12.06
CA GLY A 34 -5.69 12.73 -11.63
C GLY A 34 -4.79 13.35 -10.54
N ARG A 35 -5.29 14.31 -9.76
CA ARG A 35 -4.56 14.87 -8.61
C ARG A 35 -5.02 14.18 -7.33
N THR A 36 -4.18 13.29 -6.81
CA THR A 36 -4.42 12.49 -5.58
C THR A 36 -4.30 13.30 -4.28
N GLU A 37 -4.03 14.60 -4.35
CA GLU A 37 -3.81 15.51 -3.22
C GLU A 37 -5.04 15.75 -2.30
N ALA A 38 -6.19 15.11 -2.54
CA ALA A 38 -7.39 15.32 -1.72
C ALA A 38 -8.26 14.07 -1.49
N LEU A 39 -7.66 12.90 -1.27
CA LEU A 39 -8.39 11.75 -0.72
C LEU A 39 -8.59 11.94 0.80
N THR A 40 -9.54 12.79 1.18
CA THR A 40 -9.92 12.93 2.60
C THR A 40 -10.60 11.64 3.10
N PRO A 41 -10.47 11.29 4.39
CA PRO A 41 -11.16 10.11 4.94
C PRO A 41 -12.69 10.15 4.71
N ALA A 42 -13.28 11.35 4.73
CA ALA A 42 -14.70 11.53 4.45
C ALA A 42 -15.07 11.25 2.98
N ALA A 43 -14.22 11.69 2.03
CA ALA A 43 -14.41 11.40 0.61
C ALA A 43 -14.30 9.90 0.33
N VAL A 44 -13.32 9.22 0.95
CA VAL A 44 -13.13 7.77 0.84
C VAL A 44 -14.34 7.02 1.41
N MET A 45 -14.86 7.41 2.58
CA MET A 45 -16.07 6.80 3.15
C MET A 45 -17.31 7.02 2.28
N HIS A 46 -17.43 8.19 1.63
CA HIS A 46 -18.55 8.49 0.74
C HIS A 46 -18.50 7.66 -0.55
N LEU A 47 -17.30 7.48 -1.11
CA LEU A 47 -17.07 6.61 -2.26
C LEU A 47 -17.35 5.14 -1.90
N GLN A 48 -16.89 4.69 -0.74
CA GLN A 48 -17.13 3.33 -0.22
C GLN A 48 -18.62 3.05 -0.03
N LYS A 49 -19.40 4.04 0.39
CA LYS A 49 -20.86 3.91 0.55
C LYS A 49 -21.60 3.87 -0.79
N THR A 50 -21.09 4.57 -1.80
CA THR A 50 -21.77 4.75 -3.10
C THR A 50 -21.40 3.66 -4.10
N ALA A 51 -20.13 3.30 -4.20
CA ALA A 51 -19.62 2.32 -5.15
C ALA A 51 -19.49 0.92 -4.50
N GLY A 52 -19.24 0.87 -3.19
CA GLY A 52 -18.89 -0.34 -2.46
C GLY A 52 -17.38 -0.50 -2.30
N ASN A 53 -16.96 -1.31 -1.32
CA ASN A 53 -15.52 -1.52 -1.04
C ASN A 53 -14.76 -2.11 -2.22
N ALA A 54 -15.36 -3.05 -2.95
CA ALA A 54 -14.70 -3.73 -4.07
C ALA A 54 -14.33 -2.76 -5.21
N THR A 55 -15.19 -1.78 -5.51
CA THR A 55 -14.94 -0.77 -6.55
C THR A 55 -14.00 0.33 -6.10
N VAL A 56 -13.98 0.69 -4.81
CA VAL A 56 -13.00 1.63 -4.27
C VAL A 56 -11.60 1.01 -4.24
N SER A 57 -11.49 -0.28 -3.89
CA SER A 57 -10.24 -1.04 -4.02
C SER A 57 -9.78 -1.12 -5.47
N ALA A 58 -10.67 -1.39 -6.42
CA ALA A 58 -10.32 -1.42 -7.85
C ALA A 58 -9.87 -0.05 -8.39
N ALA A 59 -10.47 1.06 -7.93
CA ALA A 59 -10.09 2.41 -8.32
C ALA A 59 -8.77 2.88 -7.67
N LEU A 60 -8.43 2.35 -6.50
CA LEU A 60 -7.13 2.55 -5.84
C LEU A 60 -6.04 1.61 -6.39
N GLU A 61 -6.43 0.49 -7.03
CA GLU A 61 -5.54 -0.46 -7.72
C GLU A 61 -5.04 0.05 -9.09
N GLU A 62 -5.49 1.22 -9.57
CA GLU A 62 -4.91 1.87 -10.78
C GLU A 62 -3.48 2.42 -10.57
N GLN A 63 -2.88 2.25 -9.38
CA GLN A 63 -1.45 2.48 -9.15
C GLN A 63 -0.74 1.19 -8.72
N GLU A 64 0.06 0.67 -9.65
CA GLU A 64 1.11 -0.34 -9.49
C GLU A 64 0.65 -1.69 -8.90
N PRO A 65 0.67 -2.80 -9.69
CA PRO A 65 0.43 -4.13 -9.13
C PRO A 65 1.36 -4.32 -7.93
N SER A 66 0.79 -4.73 -6.77
CA SER A 66 1.57 -4.89 -5.53
C SER A 66 2.87 -5.63 -5.83
N LEU A 67 4.02 -5.08 -5.44
CA LEU A 67 5.34 -5.61 -5.79
C LEU A 67 5.47 -7.13 -5.55
N VAL A 68 4.77 -7.62 -4.52
CA VAL A 68 4.59 -9.05 -4.21
C VAL A 68 3.97 -9.84 -5.37
N LYS A 69 2.81 -9.41 -5.89
CA LYS A 69 2.14 -10.05 -7.05
C LYS A 69 3.00 -10.00 -8.30
N ASN A 70 3.79 -8.93 -8.48
CA ASN A 70 4.69 -8.81 -9.63
C ASN A 70 5.85 -9.81 -9.59
N VAL A 71 6.42 -10.11 -8.42
CA VAL A 71 7.54 -11.07 -8.33
C VAL A 71 7.02 -12.51 -8.51
N VAL A 72 5.95 -12.87 -7.80
CA VAL A 72 5.41 -14.25 -7.78
C VAL A 72 4.65 -14.60 -9.08
N GLY A 73 3.92 -13.64 -9.66
CA GLY A 73 3.08 -13.88 -10.84
C GLY A 73 3.81 -13.85 -12.19
N SER A 74 5.06 -13.37 -12.23
CA SER A 74 5.80 -13.19 -13.49
C SER A 74 6.47 -14.47 -14.03
N GLY A 75 6.37 -15.61 -13.33
CA GLY A 75 6.99 -16.87 -13.75
C GLY A 75 8.52 -16.89 -13.64
N GLY A 76 9.08 -16.00 -12.81
CA GLY A 76 10.52 -15.91 -12.54
C GLY A 76 11.03 -16.95 -11.53
N GLY A 77 12.16 -16.63 -10.91
CA GLY A 77 12.76 -17.44 -9.86
C GLY A 77 13.48 -18.70 -10.37
N SER A 78 14.43 -19.16 -9.58
CA SER A 78 15.22 -20.36 -9.85
C SER A 78 14.76 -21.51 -8.95
N PRO A 79 14.72 -22.76 -9.43
CA PRO A 79 14.53 -23.89 -8.53
C PRO A 79 15.66 -23.92 -7.50
N LEU A 80 15.39 -24.53 -6.35
CA LEU A 80 16.45 -24.87 -5.39
C LEU A 80 17.52 -25.73 -6.10
N ASP A 81 18.78 -25.46 -5.81
CA ASP A 81 19.85 -26.34 -6.27
C ASP A 81 19.69 -27.73 -5.63
N SER A 82 20.21 -28.76 -6.30
CA SER A 82 19.98 -30.16 -5.89
C SER A 82 20.42 -30.47 -4.47
N ASP A 83 21.52 -29.87 -4.03
CA ASP A 83 22.15 -30.16 -2.76
C ASP A 83 21.38 -29.50 -1.61
N THR A 84 21.03 -28.22 -1.78
CA THR A 84 20.14 -27.51 -0.85
C THR A 84 18.77 -28.17 -0.78
N LYS A 85 18.19 -28.53 -1.92
CA LYS A 85 16.88 -29.19 -1.97
C LYS A 85 16.91 -30.52 -1.21
N GLY A 86 17.82 -31.41 -1.56
CA GLY A 86 17.93 -32.72 -0.90
C GLY A 86 18.24 -32.61 0.59
N PHE A 87 19.04 -31.62 1.00
CA PHE A 87 19.28 -31.33 2.41
C PHE A 87 18.00 -30.92 3.15
N MET A 88 17.20 -30.01 2.58
CA MET A 88 15.96 -29.54 3.19
C MET A 88 14.89 -30.63 3.21
N GLU A 89 14.69 -31.35 2.11
CA GLU A 89 13.75 -32.48 2.01
C GLU A 89 14.08 -33.56 3.05
N SER A 90 15.37 -33.92 3.22
CA SER A 90 15.79 -34.91 4.22
C SER A 90 15.53 -34.45 5.67
N ARG A 91 15.63 -33.16 5.96
CA ARG A 91 15.42 -32.61 7.30
C ARG A 91 13.96 -32.36 7.63
N MET A 92 13.15 -32.03 6.63
CA MET A 92 11.76 -31.61 6.81
C MET A 92 10.74 -32.69 6.43
N GLY A 93 11.15 -33.70 5.66
CA GLY A 93 10.27 -34.80 5.22
C GLY A 93 9.18 -34.37 4.24
N ALA A 94 9.43 -33.31 3.47
CA ALA A 94 8.53 -32.75 2.46
C ALA A 94 9.23 -32.70 1.09
N ASP A 95 8.45 -32.57 0.02
CA ASP A 95 8.94 -32.38 -1.35
C ASP A 95 9.00 -30.89 -1.68
N PHE A 96 10.16 -30.42 -2.16
CA PHE A 96 10.37 -29.02 -2.56
C PHE A 96 10.72 -28.89 -4.04
N SER A 97 10.35 -29.86 -4.88
CA SER A 97 10.60 -29.84 -6.33
C SER A 97 10.00 -28.62 -7.03
N ASP A 98 8.85 -28.16 -6.55
CA ASP A 98 8.08 -27.09 -7.17
C ASP A 98 8.44 -25.71 -6.60
N VAL A 99 9.36 -25.66 -5.63
CA VAL A 99 9.78 -24.41 -5.00
C VAL A 99 10.63 -23.57 -5.95
N ARG A 100 10.27 -22.29 -6.09
CA ARG A 100 11.04 -21.28 -6.82
C ARG A 100 11.57 -20.22 -5.88
N VAL A 101 12.86 -19.95 -5.97
CA VAL A 101 13.55 -18.95 -5.17
C VAL A 101 13.80 -17.69 -6.01
N HIS A 102 13.38 -16.54 -5.49
CA HIS A 102 13.53 -15.24 -6.13
C HIS A 102 14.54 -14.39 -5.33
N THR A 103 15.66 -14.01 -5.97
CA THR A 103 16.75 -13.25 -5.33
C THR A 103 17.17 -12.02 -6.14
N ASP A 104 16.44 -11.70 -7.21
CA ASP A 104 16.78 -10.58 -8.09
C ASP A 104 16.45 -9.21 -7.46
N ALA A 105 16.72 -8.13 -8.20
CA ALA A 105 16.48 -6.78 -7.71
C ALA A 105 15.01 -6.52 -7.35
N LYS A 106 14.06 -7.08 -8.12
CA LYS A 106 12.62 -6.91 -7.89
C LYS A 106 12.16 -7.70 -6.66
N ALA A 107 12.66 -8.93 -6.51
CA ALA A 107 12.47 -9.73 -5.31
C ALA A 107 12.93 -8.98 -4.05
N SER A 108 14.11 -8.35 -4.12
CA SER A 108 14.65 -7.58 -3.01
C SER A 108 13.84 -6.33 -2.69
N GLU A 109 13.32 -5.64 -3.70
CA GLU A 109 12.44 -4.48 -3.50
C GLU A 109 11.11 -4.91 -2.87
N SER A 110 10.54 -6.01 -3.37
CA SER A 110 9.31 -6.60 -2.83
C SER A 110 9.47 -6.99 -1.35
N ALA A 111 10.53 -7.72 -0.99
CA ALA A 111 10.81 -8.11 0.39
C ALA A 111 10.95 -6.89 1.32
N ARG A 112 11.62 -5.82 0.86
CA ARG A 112 11.72 -4.56 1.61
C ARG A 112 10.38 -3.86 1.77
N SER A 113 9.52 -3.88 0.75
CA SER A 113 8.20 -3.24 0.79
C SER A 113 7.29 -3.85 1.87
N VAL A 114 7.47 -5.14 2.16
CA VAL A 114 6.78 -5.85 3.24
C VAL A 114 7.60 -5.93 4.53
N GLN A 115 8.72 -5.20 4.61
CA GLN A 115 9.62 -5.14 5.78
C GLN A 115 10.16 -6.51 6.22
N ALA A 116 10.41 -7.41 5.26
CA ALA A 116 10.90 -8.76 5.52
C ALA A 116 12.28 -9.00 4.88
N HIS A 117 13.06 -9.90 5.49
CA HIS A 117 14.29 -10.42 4.89
C HIS A 117 14.02 -11.50 3.84
N ALA A 118 12.97 -12.28 4.06
CA ALA A 118 12.42 -13.25 3.12
C ALA A 118 10.93 -13.44 3.42
N TYR A 119 10.18 -13.98 2.45
CA TYR A 119 8.80 -14.42 2.66
C TYR A 119 8.42 -15.51 1.65
N THR A 120 7.40 -16.31 1.97
CA THR A 120 6.85 -17.35 1.10
C THR A 120 5.42 -17.03 0.65
N VAL A 121 5.12 -17.29 -0.63
CA VAL A 121 3.76 -17.27 -1.20
C VAL A 121 3.57 -18.50 -2.08
N GLY A 122 2.78 -19.47 -1.63
CA GLY A 122 2.65 -20.75 -2.33
C GLY A 122 4.01 -21.44 -2.40
N SER A 123 4.42 -21.85 -3.61
CA SER A 123 5.74 -22.45 -3.85
C SER A 123 6.84 -21.43 -4.14
N ASP A 124 6.57 -20.13 -4.05
CA ASP A 124 7.55 -19.09 -4.33
C ASP A 124 8.13 -18.52 -3.03
N VAL A 125 9.45 -18.59 -2.89
CA VAL A 125 10.21 -18.02 -1.76
C VAL A 125 11.00 -16.82 -2.26
N VAL A 126 10.78 -15.66 -1.64
CA VAL A 126 11.37 -14.39 -2.06
C VAL A 126 12.37 -13.94 -1.02
N PHE A 127 13.61 -13.61 -1.43
CA PHE A 127 14.66 -13.13 -0.55
C PHE A 127 15.06 -11.70 -0.88
N GLN A 128 15.37 -10.92 0.17
CA GLN A 128 16.10 -9.69 0.02
C GLN A 128 17.53 -9.97 -0.49
N SER A 129 18.10 -9.01 -1.23
CA SER A 129 19.48 -9.11 -1.72
C SER A 129 20.46 -9.43 -0.59
N GLY A 130 21.29 -10.45 -0.80
CA GLY A 130 22.28 -10.94 0.16
C GLY A 130 21.74 -11.90 1.24
N GLN A 131 20.43 -12.12 1.32
CA GLN A 131 19.84 -12.98 2.36
C GLN A 131 19.77 -14.46 1.97
N TYR A 132 19.68 -14.76 0.67
CA TYR A 132 19.76 -16.14 0.19
C TYR A 132 21.20 -16.67 0.29
N THR A 133 21.50 -17.35 1.40
CA THR A 133 22.83 -17.88 1.71
C THR A 133 22.74 -19.33 2.20
N PRO A 134 22.33 -20.29 1.35
CA PRO A 134 22.08 -21.67 1.75
C PRO A 134 23.33 -22.41 2.23
N GLU A 135 24.53 -21.87 2.04
CA GLU A 135 25.78 -22.48 2.49
C GLU A 135 26.03 -22.35 3.99
N ASN A 136 25.56 -21.27 4.63
CA ASN A 136 25.81 -20.99 6.03
C ASN A 136 24.61 -21.39 6.93
N ASP A 137 24.87 -21.63 8.21
CA ASP A 137 23.84 -22.14 9.12
C ASP A 137 22.69 -21.16 9.34
N SER A 138 22.95 -19.85 9.36
CA SER A 138 21.91 -18.83 9.49
C SER A 138 20.97 -18.80 8.28
N GLY A 139 21.52 -18.88 7.08
CA GLY A 139 20.76 -18.87 5.83
C GLY A 139 20.00 -20.17 5.62
N LYS A 140 20.57 -21.32 5.98
CA LYS A 140 19.83 -22.60 6.05
C LYS A 140 18.64 -22.51 6.99
N ARG A 141 18.82 -21.87 8.16
CA ARG A 141 17.75 -21.75 9.16
C ARG A 141 16.64 -20.81 8.70
N MET A 142 16.99 -19.71 8.02
CA MET A 142 16.02 -18.83 7.36
C MET A 142 15.27 -19.56 6.24
N LEU A 143 16.00 -20.25 5.35
CA LEU A 143 15.38 -21.01 4.28
C LEU A 143 14.43 -22.09 4.81
N ALA A 144 14.82 -22.84 5.84
CA ALA A 144 13.95 -23.83 6.47
C ALA A 144 12.70 -23.19 7.11
N HIS A 145 12.82 -21.99 7.66
CA HIS A 145 11.68 -21.22 8.18
C HIS A 145 10.70 -20.88 7.05
N GLU A 146 11.19 -20.31 5.95
CA GLU A 146 10.36 -19.97 4.80
C GLU A 146 9.72 -21.20 4.14
N LEU A 147 10.48 -22.31 4.02
CA LEU A 147 9.97 -23.57 3.47
C LEU A 147 8.91 -24.22 4.35
N SER A 148 8.87 -23.91 5.65
CA SER A 148 7.80 -24.39 6.53
C SER A 148 6.44 -23.74 6.25
N HIS A 149 6.42 -22.72 5.38
CA HIS A 149 5.22 -22.02 4.95
C HIS A 149 4.73 -22.40 3.54
N VAL A 150 5.44 -23.33 2.85
CA VAL A 150 5.01 -23.95 1.60
C VAL A 150 3.96 -25.02 1.88
#